data_AF-A0A952ZW75-F1
#
_entry.id   AF-A0A952ZW75-F1
#
_cell.length_a   1.000
_cell.length_b   1.000
_cell.length_c   1.000
_cell.angle_alpha   90.00
_cell.angle_beta   90.00
_cell.angle_gamma   90.00
#
_symmetry.space_group_name_H-M   'P 1'
#
loop_
_entity.id
_entity.type
_entity.pdbx_description
1 polymer ?
#
loop_
_entity_poly.entity_id
_entity_poly.type
_entity_poly.pdbx_seq_one_letter_code
_entity_poly.pdbx_strand_id
1 'polypeptide(L)'
;MAAPQQLAFPFASLDFPGRTTLTAAEIATKLGCTEKHIMDLAEECEFPGLDLAGKDSSRRFVKFPIEAYRKFVLTRMTGPFRADFLRDLPRAVLEQLEREIKEALAS
;
A
#
# COMPACT_ATOMS: atom_id res chain seq x y z
N MET A 1 24.82 10.22 -16.90
CA MET A 1 24.34 9.36 -15.81
C MET A 1 22.83 9.22 -15.97
N ALA A 2 22.34 8.07 -16.43
CA ALA A 2 20.90 7.83 -16.46
C ALA A 2 20.42 7.72 -15.00
N ALA A 3 19.47 8.57 -14.59
CA ALA A 3 18.82 8.40 -13.30
C ALA A 3 18.27 6.97 -13.22
N PRO A 4 18.40 6.25 -12.09
CA PRO A 4 17.75 4.97 -11.95
C PRO A 4 16.28 5.19 -12.24
N GLN A 5 15.75 4.51 -13.26
CA GLN A 5 14.32 4.50 -13.54
C GLN A 5 13.68 3.82 -12.34
N GLN A 6 13.29 4.62 -11.35
CA GLN A 6 12.49 4.18 -10.23
C GLN A 6 11.20 3.68 -10.87
N LEU A 7 11.09 2.36 -11.03
CA LEU A 7 9.96 1.69 -11.69
C LEU A 7 8.67 2.36 -11.21
N ALA A 8 8.01 3.05 -12.13
CA ALA A 8 6.75 3.72 -11.82
C ALA A 8 5.81 2.65 -11.27
N PHE A 9 5.19 2.94 -10.13
CA PHE A 9 4.25 2.00 -9.53
C PHE A 9 3.09 1.80 -10.51
N PRO A 10 2.83 0.56 -10.97
CA PRO A 10 2.01 0.31 -12.17
C PRO A 10 0.50 0.39 -11.91
N PHE A 11 0.09 0.60 -10.65
CA PHE A 11 -1.32 0.56 -10.23
C PHE A 11 -1.74 1.94 -9.70
N ALA A 12 -2.13 2.87 -10.57
CA ALA A 12 -2.46 4.24 -10.16
C ALA A 12 -3.63 4.28 -9.16
N SER A 13 -4.62 3.42 -9.35
CA SER A 13 -5.77 3.20 -8.47
C SER A 13 -5.39 2.79 -7.05
N LEU A 14 -4.23 2.15 -6.86
CA LEU A 14 -3.69 1.77 -5.55
C LEU A 14 -2.66 2.77 -5.03
N ASP A 15 -2.27 3.79 -5.79
CA ASP A 15 -1.23 4.73 -5.40
C ASP A 15 -1.76 5.93 -4.60
N PHE A 16 -0.81 6.66 -4.00
CA PHE A 16 -1.02 7.96 -3.37
C PHE A 16 -0.04 9.00 -3.96
N PRO A 17 -0.35 9.57 -5.13
CA PRO A 17 0.57 10.47 -5.82
C PRO A 17 0.87 11.73 -4.98
N GLY A 18 2.15 12.15 -4.96
CA GLY A 18 2.60 13.33 -4.23
C GLY A 18 2.73 13.15 -2.71
N ARG A 19 2.43 11.96 -2.16
CA ARG A 19 2.63 11.66 -0.73
C ARG A 19 4.01 11.05 -0.50
N THR A 20 4.61 11.38 0.64
CA THR A 20 5.88 10.79 1.12
C THR A 20 5.64 9.77 2.23
N THR A 21 4.65 10.01 3.07
CA THR A 21 4.24 9.14 4.17
C THR A 21 2.71 9.03 4.24
N LEU A 22 2.25 7.91 4.79
CA LEU A 22 0.85 7.55 4.94
C LEU A 22 0.56 7.17 6.40
N THR A 23 -0.70 7.30 6.78
CA THR A 23 -1.25 6.79 8.04
C THR A 23 -1.88 5.42 7.84
N ALA A 24 -2.03 4.65 8.92
CA ALA A 24 -2.77 3.39 8.88
C ALA A 24 -4.20 3.58 8.34
N ALA A 25 -4.87 4.68 8.73
CA ALA A 25 -6.22 5.05 8.27
C ALA A 25 -6.33 5.22 6.75
N GLU A 26 -5.39 5.97 6.15
CA GLU A 26 -5.36 6.17 4.69
C GLU A 26 -5.18 4.85 3.95
N ILE A 27 -4.25 4.02 4.43
CA ILE A 27 -3.96 2.72 3.82
C ILE A 27 -5.15 1.77 3.97
N ALA A 28 -5.70 1.68 5.18
CA ALA A 28 -6.86 0.85 5.49
C ALA A 28 -8.06 1.19 4.61
N THR A 29 -8.35 2.48 4.44
CA THR A 29 -9.42 2.97 3.57
C THR A 29 -9.20 2.56 2.11
N LYS A 30 -7.97 2.69 1.60
CA LYS A 30 -7.62 2.36 0.21
C LYS A 30 -7.67 0.85 -0.06
N LEU A 31 -7.20 0.05 0.90
CA LEU A 31 -7.16 -1.40 0.79
C LEU A 31 -8.46 -2.09 1.24
N GLY A 32 -9.42 -1.35 1.80
CA GLY A 32 -10.70 -1.91 2.26
C GLY A 32 -10.62 -2.71 3.55
N CYS A 33 -9.58 -2.51 4.36
CA CYS A 33 -9.37 -3.23 5.62
C CYS A 33 -9.49 -2.30 6.85
N THR A 34 -9.26 -2.84 8.04
CA THR A 34 -9.30 -2.04 9.27
C THR A 34 -7.94 -1.42 9.59
N GLU A 35 -7.93 -0.27 10.26
CA GLU A 35 -6.68 0.35 10.77
C GLU A 35 -5.88 -0.62 11.64
N LYS A 36 -6.58 -1.40 12.46
CA LYS A 36 -5.97 -2.44 13.29
C LYS A 36 -5.19 -3.44 12.45
N HIS A 37 -5.75 -3.92 11.35
CA HIS A 37 -5.05 -4.86 10.46
C HIS A 37 -3.73 -4.30 9.92
N ILE A 38 -3.71 -3.01 9.56
CA ILE A 38 -2.47 -2.35 9.12
C ILE A 38 -1.44 -2.23 10.26
N MET A 39 -1.90 -1.95 11.47
CA MET A 39 -1.03 -1.90 12.65
C MET A 39 -0.50 -3.29 13.04
N ASP A 40 -1.33 -4.33 12.97
CA ASP A 40 -0.94 -5.72 13.24
C ASP A 40 0.16 -6.15 12.24
N LEU A 41 0.00 -5.85 10.95
CA LEU A 41 1.04 -6.09 9.93
C LEU A 41 2.36 -5.34 10.21
N ALA A 42 2.28 -4.17 10.84
CA ALA A 42 3.47 -3.41 11.23
C ALA A 42 4.17 -4.04 12.45
N GLU A 43 3.40 -4.52 13.43
CA GLU A 43 3.92 -5.25 14.59
C GLU A 43 4.60 -6.57 14.19
N GLU A 44 4.03 -7.28 13.22
CA GLU A 44 4.56 -8.54 12.69
C GLU A 44 5.75 -8.34 11.73
N CYS A 45 6.22 -7.10 11.54
CA CYS A 45 7.28 -6.71 10.60
C CYS A 45 6.98 -7.03 9.13
N GLU A 46 5.72 -7.34 8.77
CA GLU A 46 5.31 -7.58 7.38
C GLU A 46 5.11 -6.26 6.61
N PHE A 47 4.84 -5.16 7.32
CA PHE A 47 4.69 -3.84 6.73
C PHE A 47 5.48 -2.77 7.49
N PRO A 48 6.68 -2.41 7.01
CA PRO A 48 7.56 -1.50 7.75
C PRO A 48 6.96 -0.09 7.87
N GLY A 49 6.73 0.31 9.12
CA GLY A 49 6.32 1.66 9.52
C GLY A 49 7.37 2.32 10.41
N LEU A 50 7.33 3.66 10.48
CA LEU A 50 8.12 4.49 11.37
C LEU A 50 7.25 4.88 12.56
N ASP A 51 7.53 4.34 13.74
CA ASP A 51 6.88 4.82 14.96
C ASP A 51 7.54 6.13 15.42
N LEU A 52 6.77 7.20 15.41
CA LEU A 52 7.21 8.53 15.86
C LEU A 52 6.63 8.86 17.24
N ALA A 53 6.08 7.88 17.96
CA ALA A 53 5.67 8.06 19.34
C ALA A 53 6.88 8.47 20.20
N GLY A 54 6.68 9.50 21.03
CA GLY A 54 7.64 9.85 22.06
C GLY A 54 7.78 8.71 23.08
N LYS A 55 8.95 8.63 23.73
CA LYS A 55 9.32 7.58 24.69
C LYS A 55 8.28 7.32 25.80
N ASP A 56 7.50 8.34 26.16
CA ASP A 56 6.49 8.30 27.22
C ASP A 56 5.04 8.37 26.70
N SER A 57 4.83 8.23 25.38
CA SER A 57 3.50 8.25 24.79
C SER A 57 2.85 6.86 24.85
N SER A 58 1.67 6.78 25.45
CA SER A 58 0.83 5.57 25.39
C SER A 58 0.17 5.37 24.03
N ARG A 59 0.15 6.41 23.18
CA ARG A 59 -0.41 6.36 21.83
C ARG A 59 0.72 6.21 20.81
N ARG A 60 0.67 5.13 20.04
CA ARG A 60 1.55 4.94 18.89
C ARG A 60 1.22 5.93 17.78
N PHE A 61 2.24 6.42 17.10
CA PHE A 61 2.07 7.31 15.96
C PHE A 61 2.92 6.79 14.80
N VAL A 62 2.39 5.77 14.13
CA VAL A 62 3.09 5.09 13.04
C VAL A 62 2.82 5.80 11.71
N LYS A 63 3.90 6.10 10.98
CA LYS A 63 3.89 6.62 9.61
C LYS A 63 4.51 5.62 8.67
N PHE A 64 3.85 5.34 7.56
CA PHE A 64 4.30 4.38 6.56
C PHE A 64 4.89 5.13 5.38
N PRO A 65 6.19 4.94 5.05
CA PRO A 65 6.78 5.52 3.85
C PRO A 65 6.03 5.05 2.59
N ILE A 66 5.80 5.95 1.63
CA ILE A 66 5.08 5.61 0.39
C ILE A 66 5.77 4.47 -0.38
N GLU A 67 7.10 4.42 -0.34
CA GLU A 67 7.89 3.39 -1.01
C GLU A 67 7.68 2.02 -0.36
N ALA A 68 7.58 1.96 0.97
CA ALA A 68 7.26 0.73 1.70
C ALA A 68 5.85 0.23 1.35
N TYR A 69 4.88 1.14 1.28
CA TYR A 69 3.52 0.82 0.86
C TYR A 69 3.47 0.25 -0.57
N ARG A 70 4.10 0.94 -1.53
CA ARG A 70 4.14 0.47 -2.93
C ARG A 70 4.79 -0.91 -3.04
N LYS A 71 5.89 -1.14 -2.32
CA LYS A 71 6.55 -2.45 -2.27
C LYS A 71 5.65 -3.53 -1.66
N PHE A 72 4.94 -3.22 -0.58
CA PHE A 72 3.96 -4.12 0.03
C PHE A 72 2.88 -4.52 -0.98
N VAL A 73 2.26 -3.55 -1.65
CA VAL A 73 1.21 -3.81 -2.66
C VAL A 73 1.76 -4.65 -3.81
N LEU A 74 2.93 -4.31 -4.36
CA LEU A 74 3.58 -5.11 -5.41
C LEU A 74 3.80 -6.56 -4.98
N THR A 75 4.25 -6.76 -3.74
CA THR A 75 4.52 -8.10 -3.21
C THR A 75 3.24 -8.91 -3.05
N ARG A 76 2.16 -8.30 -2.54
CA ARG A 76 0.85 -8.95 -2.43
C ARG A 76 0.20 -9.23 -3.79
N MET A 77 0.42 -8.37 -4.78
CA MET A 77 -0.11 -8.52 -6.15
C MET A 77 0.63 -9.58 -6.98
N THR A 78 1.87 -9.89 -6.65
CA THR A 78 2.71 -10.86 -7.40
C THR A 78 2.98 -12.16 -6.65
N GLY A 79 2.67 -12.20 -5.35
CA GLY A 79 2.91 -13.34 -4.47
C GLY A 79 1.80 -14.40 -4.45
N PRO A 80 1.97 -15.45 -3.62
CA PRO A 80 1.02 -16.57 -3.51
C PRO A 80 -0.35 -16.15 -2.97
N PHE A 81 -0.42 -15.04 -2.22
CA PHE A 81 -1.64 -14.51 -1.63
C PHE A 81 -2.38 -13.51 -2.53
N ARG A 82 -2.01 -13.41 -3.81
CA ARG A 82 -2.63 -12.47 -4.77
C ARG A 82 -4.15 -12.62 -4.84
N ALA A 83 -4.65 -13.84 -4.88
CA ALA A 83 -6.08 -14.10 -5.03
C ALA A 83 -6.88 -13.65 -3.80
N ASP A 84 -6.30 -13.72 -2.61
CA ASP A 84 -6.93 -13.26 -1.37
C ASP A 84 -6.86 -11.73 -1.30
N PHE A 85 -5.68 -11.17 -1.57
CA PHE A 85 -5.49 -9.72 -1.62
C PHE A 85 -6.47 -9.03 -2.59
N LEU A 86 -6.67 -9.56 -3.80
CA LEU A 86 -7.63 -9.02 -4.74
C LEU A 86 -9.09 -9.19 -4.29
N ARG A 87 -9.41 -10.25 -3.54
CA ARG A 87 -10.77 -10.46 -3.02
C ARG A 87 -11.14 -9.47 -1.91
N ASP A 88 -10.15 -9.03 -1.15
CA ASP A 88 -10.36 -8.11 -0.04
C ASP A 88 -10.41 -6.63 -0.46
N LEU A 89 -9.96 -6.31 -1.69
CA LEU A 89 -10.01 -4.94 -2.19
C LEU A 89 -11.45 -4.45 -2.41
N PRO A 90 -11.72 -3.15 -2.17
CA PRO A 90 -13.01 -2.56 -2.48
C PRO A 90 -13.36 -2.73 -3.97
N ARG A 91 -14.62 -3.05 -4.26
CA ARG A 91 -15.11 -3.26 -5.64
C ARG A 91 -14.76 -2.12 -6.59
N ALA A 92 -14.88 -0.87 -6.14
CA ALA A 92 -14.52 0.30 -6.95
C ALA A 92 -13.03 0.33 -7.34
N VAL A 93 -12.16 -0.12 -6.44
CA VAL A 93 -10.71 -0.23 -6.71
C VAL A 93 -10.44 -1.36 -7.70
N LEU A 94 -11.13 -2.50 -7.58
CA LEU A 94 -11.03 -3.60 -8.54
C LEU A 94 -11.46 -3.19 -9.95
N GLU A 95 -12.56 -2.45 -10.08
CA GLU A 95 -13.04 -1.94 -11.38
C GLU A 95 -12.07 -0.92 -12.01
N GLN A 96 -11.30 -0.18 -11.19
CA GLN A 96 -10.23 0.69 -11.70
C GLN A 96 -9.00 -0.11 -12.11
N LEU A 97 -8.56 -1.06 -11.28
CA LEU A 97 -7.44 -1.96 -11.60
C LEU A 97 -7.69 -2.75 -12.89
N GLU A 98 -8.91 -3.26 -13.09
CA GLU A 98 -9.26 -3.98 -14.31
C GLU A 98 -9.12 -3.08 -15.54
N ARG A 99 -9.55 -1.81 -15.44
CA ARG A 99 -9.39 -0.82 -16.51
C ARG A 99 -7.92 -0.53 -16.79
N GLU A 100 -7.14 -0.25 -15.75
CA GLU A 100 -5.70 0.01 -15.86
C GLU A 100 -4.96 -1.15 -16.53
N ILE A 101 -5.27 -2.39 -16.16
CA ILE A 101 -4.66 -3.58 -16.75
C ILE A 101 -5.08 -3.74 -18.21
N LYS A 102 -6.36 -3.54 -18.54
CA LYS A 102 -6.84 -3.62 -19.94
C LYS A 102 -6.19 -2.55 -20.82
N GLU A 103 -6.07 -1.33 -20.33
CA GLU A 103 -5.40 -0.23 -21.03
C GLU A 103 -3.92 -0.54 -21.26
N ALA A 104 -3.22 -1.05 -20.25
CA ALA A 104 -1.81 -1.44 -20.36
C ALA A 104 -1.57 -2.64 -21.30
N LEU A 105 -2.54 -3.55 -21.46
CA LEU A 105 -2.45 -4.67 -22.40
C LEU A 105 -2.87 -4.29 -23.83
N ALA A 106 -3.58 -3.17 -24.01
CA ALA A 106 -3.99 -2.68 -25.31
C ALA A 106 -2.93 -1.79 -26.00
N SER A 107 -1.92 -1.32 -25.25
CA SER A 107 -0.76 -0.56 -25.74
C SER A 107 0.38 -1.47 -26.17
#